data_AF-A0A1B9N849-F1
#
_entry.id   AF-A0A1B9N849-F1
#
_cell.length_a   1.000
_cell.length_b   1.000
_cell.length_c   1.000
_cell.angle_alpha   90.00
_cell.angle_beta   90.00
_cell.angle_gamma   90.00
#
_symmetry.space_group_name_H-M   'P 1'
#
loop_
_entity.id
_entity.type
_entity.pdbx_description
1 polymer ?
#
loop_
_entity_poly.entity_id
_entity_poly.type
_entity_poly.pdbx_seq_one_letter_code
_entity_poly.pdbx_strand_id
1 'polypeptide(L)'
;MYWTDLPGDEKLKIIFSNPPEINKIKLLNLVIERDKNFFRVNCYHVPDDNNTLLSPDSIIDFNYCFFSIECRDLSVLNISMRKWTQGMLAKIDFKLEKDRNEIKILADSYHVNIICSEIFLENILALRDSQQIERV
;
A
#
# COMPACT_ATOMS: atom_id res chain seq x y z
N MET A 1 2.22 13.36 4.13
CA MET A 1 3.07 12.24 4.60
C MET A 1 3.50 11.48 3.37
N TYR A 2 4.76 11.08 3.31
CA TYR A 2 5.39 10.40 2.19
C TYR A 2 5.62 8.93 2.53
N TRP A 3 5.79 8.07 1.51
CA TRP A 3 6.06 6.65 1.77
C TRP A 3 7.35 6.40 2.55
N THR A 4 8.32 7.31 2.46
CA THR A 4 9.58 7.27 3.21
C THR A 4 9.48 7.82 4.64
N ASP A 5 8.27 8.18 5.09
CA ASP A 5 8.00 8.55 6.48
C ASP A 5 7.53 7.33 7.30
N LEU A 6 7.21 6.21 6.65
CA LEU A 6 6.71 4.99 7.31
C LEU A 6 7.87 4.10 7.80
N PRO A 7 7.68 3.28 8.85
CA PRO A 7 8.69 2.30 9.24
C PRO A 7 8.88 1.20 8.18
N GLY A 8 10.13 0.72 8.00
CA GLY A 8 10.49 -0.28 6.99
C GLY A 8 10.68 0.28 5.58
N ASP A 9 10.89 1.59 5.46
CA ASP A 9 10.97 2.31 4.20
C ASP A 9 12.37 2.35 3.57
N GLU A 10 13.36 1.65 4.13
CA GLU A 10 14.76 1.76 3.70
C GLU A 10 14.93 1.49 2.20
N LYS A 11 14.15 0.54 1.67
CA LYS A 11 14.12 0.25 0.23
C LYS A 11 13.43 1.35 -0.58
N LEU A 12 12.40 1.99 -0.05
CA LEU A 12 11.70 3.08 -0.74
C LEU A 12 12.56 4.34 -0.84
N LYS A 13 13.40 4.62 0.16
CA LYS A 13 14.40 5.71 0.09
C LYS A 13 15.40 5.51 -1.05
N ILE A 14 15.68 4.27 -1.43
CA ILE A 14 16.55 3.94 -2.58
C ILE A 14 15.77 4.08 -3.89
N ILE A 15 14.52 3.64 -3.91
CA ILE A 15 13.66 3.65 -5.11
C ILE A 15 13.23 5.06 -5.49
N PHE A 16 12.87 5.88 -4.51
CA PHE A 16 12.36 7.22 -4.72
C PHE A 16 13.41 8.28 -4.37
N SER A 17 14.03 8.86 -5.39
CA SER A 17 14.89 10.04 -5.21
C SER A 17 14.11 11.26 -4.71
N ASN A 18 12.83 11.36 -5.10
CA ASN A 18 11.85 12.29 -4.54
C ASN A 18 10.62 11.45 -4.14
N PRO A 19 10.39 11.21 -2.84
CA PRO A 19 9.32 10.32 -2.39
C PRO A 19 7.94 10.92 -2.69
N PRO A 20 7.00 10.14 -3.24
CA PRO A 20 5.65 10.63 -3.50
C PRO A 20 4.83 10.65 -2.21
N GLU A 21 3.84 11.55 -2.16
CA GLU A 21 2.87 11.60 -1.06
C GLU A 21 2.03 10.33 -1.01
N ILE A 22 1.68 9.94 0.20
CA ILE A 22 0.69 8.90 0.44
C ILE A 22 -0.69 9.51 0.22
N ASN A 23 -1.38 9.04 -0.81
CA ASN A 23 -2.76 9.45 -1.10
C ASN A 23 -3.59 8.25 -1.55
N LYS A 24 -3.21 7.66 -2.68
CA LYS A 24 -3.93 6.54 -3.29
C LYS A 24 -3.06 5.31 -3.45
N ILE A 25 -3.70 4.16 -3.30
CA ILE A 25 -3.14 2.86 -3.59
C ILE A 25 -4.06 2.07 -4.50
N LYS A 26 -3.47 1.14 -5.25
CA LYS A 26 -4.21 0.08 -5.93
C LYS A 26 -4.10 -1.18 -5.08
N LEU A 27 -5.20 -1.56 -4.45
CA LEU A 27 -5.19 -2.68 -3.51
C LEU A 27 -5.32 -4.01 -4.26
N LEU A 28 -4.45 -4.97 -3.95
CA LEU A 28 -4.37 -6.25 -4.65
C LEU A 28 -5.03 -7.37 -3.87
N ASN A 29 -4.65 -7.49 -2.60
CA ASN A 29 -5.28 -8.43 -1.69
C ASN A 29 -5.21 -7.91 -0.26
N LEU A 30 -6.03 -8.53 0.58
CA LEU A 30 -6.08 -8.34 2.02
C LEU A 30 -5.87 -9.70 2.66
N VAL A 31 -4.93 -9.78 3.60
CA VAL A 31 -4.65 -10.98 4.38
C VAL A 31 -4.89 -10.66 5.85
N ILE A 32 -5.69 -11.49 6.50
CA ILE A 32 -6.05 -11.33 7.91
C ILE A 32 -5.74 -12.64 8.62
N GLU A 33 -4.78 -12.63 9.53
CA GLU A 33 -4.42 -13.80 10.33
C GLU A 33 -4.86 -13.57 11.79
N ARG A 34 -5.89 -14.31 12.21
CA ARG A 34 -6.47 -14.17 13.56
C ARG A 34 -5.52 -14.60 14.66
N ASP A 35 -4.77 -15.68 14.45
CA ASP A 35 -3.89 -16.25 15.48
C ASP A 35 -2.70 -15.35 15.83
N LYS A 36 -2.38 -14.39 14.96
CA LYS A 36 -1.25 -13.48 15.14
C LYS A 36 -1.65 -12.03 15.38
N ASN A 37 -2.96 -11.73 15.53
CA ASN A 37 -3.49 -10.36 15.56
C ASN A 37 -2.84 -9.50 14.47
N PHE A 38 -2.87 -10.02 13.23
CA PHE A 38 -2.06 -9.52 12.13
C PHE A 38 -2.93 -9.17 10.92
N PHE A 39 -2.59 -8.06 10.27
CA PHE A 39 -3.23 -7.61 9.05
C PHE A 39 -2.17 -7.20 8.03
N ARG A 40 -2.29 -7.72 6.80
CA ARG A 40 -1.41 -7.36 5.69
C ARG A 40 -2.23 -6.93 4.48
N VAL A 41 -1.74 -5.87 3.84
CA VAL A 41 -2.31 -5.23 2.67
C VAL A 41 -1.24 -5.24 1.58
N ASN A 42 -1.45 -5.98 0.49
CA ASN A 42 -0.53 -5.88 -0.65
C ASN A 42 -1.10 -4.89 -1.66
N CYS A 43 -0.31 -3.89 -2.03
CA CYS A 43 -0.78 -2.80 -2.87
C CYS A 43 0.32 -2.25 -3.78
N TYR A 44 -0.12 -1.51 -4.80
CA TYR A 44 0.75 -0.60 -5.56
C TYR A 44 0.52 0.84 -5.10
N HIS A 45 1.61 1.60 -5.00
CA HIS A 45 1.49 3.06 -5.02
C HIS A 45 0.96 3.53 -6.39
N VAL A 46 0.08 4.53 -6.37
CA VAL A 46 -0.43 5.22 -7.56
C VAL A 46 -0.04 6.69 -7.48
N PRO A 47 0.75 7.23 -8.43
CA PRO A 47 1.10 8.65 -8.47
C PRO A 47 -0.15 9.52 -8.63
N ASP A 48 -0.16 10.70 -8.01
CA ASP A 48 -1.30 11.62 -8.08
C ASP A 48 -1.52 12.23 -9.48
N ASP A 49 -0.49 12.21 -10.34
CA ASP A 49 -0.52 12.82 -11.68
C ASP A 49 -1.34 12.04 -12.72
N ASN A 50 -1.96 10.91 -12.37
CA ASN A 50 -2.69 10.09 -13.33
C ASN A 50 -4.22 10.19 -13.16
N ASN A 51 -4.78 11.24 -13.79
CA ASN A 51 -6.10 11.17 -14.44
C ASN A 51 -6.08 10.28 -15.70
N THR A 52 -4.92 9.76 -16.07
CA THR A 52 -4.74 8.82 -17.17
C THR A 52 -4.61 7.42 -16.59
N LEU A 53 -5.60 6.57 -16.86
CA LEU A 53 -5.38 5.12 -16.97
C LEU A 53 -4.35 4.92 -18.09
N LEU A 54 -3.07 5.11 -17.79
CA LEU A 54 -2.00 4.86 -18.74
C LEU A 54 -2.01 3.37 -19.07
N SER A 55 -1.96 3.07 -20.38
CA SER A 55 -1.79 1.70 -20.83
C SER A 55 -0.44 1.17 -20.32
N PRO A 56 -0.31 -0.15 -20.11
CA PRO A 56 0.94 -0.78 -19.68
C PRO A 56 2.19 -0.33 -20.46
N ASP A 57 2.01 0.10 -21.71
CA ASP A 57 3.10 0.49 -22.61
C ASP A 57 3.64 1.92 -22.39
N SER A 58 2.95 2.75 -21.59
CA SER A 58 3.37 4.13 -21.25
C SER A 58 4.02 4.26 -19.87
N ILE A 59 4.38 3.11 -19.27
CA ILE A 59 4.83 2.92 -17.87
C ILE A 59 6.36 3.06 -17.67
N ILE A 60 7.13 3.29 -18.74
CA ILE A 60 8.60 3.27 -18.70
C ILE A 60 9.19 4.36 -17.76
N ASP A 61 8.47 5.47 -17.54
CA ASP A 61 8.95 6.61 -16.73
C ASP A 61 8.33 6.71 -15.32
N PHE A 62 7.40 5.82 -14.95
CA PHE A 62 6.77 5.85 -13.63
C PHE A 62 7.29 4.71 -12.74
N ASN A 63 7.97 5.08 -11.65
CA ASN A 63 8.41 4.13 -10.63
C ASN A 63 7.18 3.58 -9.87
N TYR A 64 6.64 2.44 -10.31
CA TYR A 64 5.67 1.70 -9.52
C TYR A 64 6.39 0.88 -8.46
N CYS A 65 5.86 0.93 -7.24
CA CYS A 65 6.32 0.07 -6.17
C CYS A 65 5.18 -0.84 -5.74
N PHE A 66 5.44 -2.14 -5.76
CA PHE A 66 4.65 -3.13 -5.02
C PHE A 66 5.21 -3.21 -3.61
N PHE A 67 4.33 -3.22 -2.61
CA PHE A 67 4.73 -3.45 -1.23
C PHE A 67 3.55 -3.96 -0.40
N SER A 68 3.91 -4.57 0.72
CA SER A 68 3.00 -4.99 1.78
C SER A 68 3.00 -3.93 2.89
N ILE A 69 1.83 -3.47 3.32
CA ILE A 69 1.67 -2.78 4.60
C ILE A 69 1.27 -3.83 5.63
N GLU A 70 2.06 -3.98 6.67
CA GLU A 70 1.81 -4.89 7.78
C GLU A 70 1.41 -4.14 9.04
N CYS A 71 0.40 -4.68 9.73
CA CYS A 71 -0.05 -4.21 11.03
C CYS A 71 0.06 -5.37 12.01
N ARG A 72 0.81 -5.20 13.10
CA ARG A 72 0.98 -6.21 14.16
C ARG A 72 0.36 -5.71 15.46
N ASP A 73 -0.02 -6.64 16.33
CA ASP A 73 -0.78 -6.38 17.55
C ASP A 73 -2.03 -5.52 17.31
N LEU A 74 -2.91 -6.04 16.45
CA LEU A 74 -4.20 -5.42 16.17
C LEU A 74 -5.03 -5.24 17.44
N SER A 75 -5.49 -4.01 17.67
CA SER A 75 -6.47 -3.67 18.71
C SER A 75 -7.86 -3.45 18.12
N VAL A 76 -7.94 -2.96 16.88
CA VAL A 76 -9.21 -2.75 16.15
C VAL A 76 -9.04 -3.17 14.71
N LEU A 77 -10.03 -3.92 14.20
CA LEU A 77 -10.17 -4.23 12.79
C LEU A 77 -11.65 -4.12 12.41
N ASN A 78 -12.00 -3.03 11.73
CA ASN A 78 -13.34 -2.81 11.20
C ASN A 78 -13.30 -2.88 9.68
N ILE A 79 -14.02 -3.85 9.10
CA ILE A 79 -14.13 -4.03 7.65
C ILE A 79 -15.60 -3.92 7.29
N SER A 80 -15.94 -2.90 6.50
CA SER A 80 -17.24 -2.77 5.85
C SER A 80 -17.03 -2.95 4.35
N MET A 81 -17.65 -3.97 3.77
CA MET A 81 -17.41 -4.33 2.37
C MET A 81 -18.72 -4.70 1.69
N ARG A 82 -19.06 -3.97 0.62
CA ARG A 82 -20.19 -4.33 -0.26
C ARG A 82 -19.73 -5.19 -1.42
N LYS A 83 -18.59 -4.81 -2.04
CA LYS A 83 -17.94 -5.54 -3.13
C LYS A 83 -16.42 -5.36 -3.05
N TRP A 84 -15.71 -6.45 -3.32
CA TRP A 84 -14.26 -6.49 -3.46
C TRP A 84 -13.89 -6.83 -4.89
N THR A 85 -12.96 -6.09 -5.48
CA THR A 85 -12.35 -6.46 -6.76
C THR A 85 -10.88 -6.11 -6.70
N GLN A 86 -10.03 -7.07 -7.06
CA GLN A 86 -8.59 -6.88 -7.12
C GLN A 86 -8.26 -5.71 -8.06
N GLY A 87 -7.34 -4.85 -7.63
CA GLY A 87 -6.90 -3.71 -8.42
C GLY A 87 -7.82 -2.48 -8.32
N MET A 88 -8.75 -2.46 -7.38
CA MET A 88 -9.52 -1.24 -7.07
C MET A 88 -8.61 -0.17 -6.46
N LEU A 89 -8.82 1.07 -6.90
CA LEU A 89 -8.21 2.24 -6.28
C LEU A 89 -8.87 2.51 -4.94
N ALA A 90 -8.04 2.83 -3.95
CA ALA A 90 -8.49 3.29 -2.64
C ALA A 90 -7.64 4.46 -2.18
N LYS A 91 -8.28 5.39 -1.48
CA LYS A 91 -7.58 6.35 -0.65
C LYS A 91 -7.04 5.61 0.56
N ILE A 92 -5.81 5.95 0.96
CA ILE A 92 -5.22 5.44 2.19
C ILE A 92 -4.74 6.61 3.03
N ASP A 93 -5.08 6.58 4.32
CA ASP A 93 -4.64 7.58 5.30
C ASP A 93 -3.97 6.87 6.48
N PHE A 94 -2.86 7.45 6.94
CA PHE A 94 -2.13 6.99 8.12
C PHE A 94 -2.19 8.06 9.21
N LYS A 95 -2.41 7.63 10.45
CA LYS A 95 -2.20 8.44 11.64
C LYS A 95 -1.26 7.68 12.57
N LEU A 96 -0.02 8.14 12.64
CA LEU A 96 1.02 7.51 13.45
C LEU A 96 1.08 8.19 14.82
N GLU A 97 0.76 7.44 15.86
CA GLU A 97 0.89 7.86 17.26
C GLU A 97 1.67 6.81 18.03
N LYS A 98 2.30 7.22 19.14
CA LYS A 98 3.04 6.29 19.99
C LYS A 98 2.15 5.12 20.42
N ASP A 99 2.55 3.91 20.05
CA ASP A 99 1.90 2.63 20.36
C ASP A 99 0.44 2.50 19.89
N ARG A 100 -0.02 3.41 19.00
CA ARG A 100 -1.40 3.43 18.50
C ARG A 100 -1.47 4.04 17.12
N ASN A 101 -1.11 3.27 16.11
CA ASN A 101 -1.23 3.68 14.73
C ASN A 101 -2.64 3.37 14.21
N GLU A 102 -3.20 4.28 13.40
CA GLU A 102 -4.46 4.09 12.71
C GLU A 102 -4.23 4.11 11.20
N ILE A 103 -4.77 3.11 10.49
CA ILE A 103 -4.77 3.04 9.03
C ILE A 103 -6.21 2.98 8.55
N LYS A 104 -6.55 3.89 7.63
CA LYS A 104 -7.86 3.92 6.96
C LYS A 104 -7.67 3.68 5.47
N ILE A 105 -8.35 2.67 4.94
CA ILE A 105 -8.39 2.38 3.51
C ILE A 105 -9.84 2.55 3.05
N LEU A 106 -10.04 3.48 2.13
CA LEU A 106 -11.35 3.97 1.70
C LEU A 106 -11.50 3.83 0.19
N ALA A 107 -12.49 3.07 -0.23
CA ALA A 107 -12.96 3.01 -1.61
C ALA A 107 -14.49 3.09 -1.64
N ASP A 108 -15.07 3.33 -2.81
CA ASP A 108 -16.53 3.47 -2.95
C ASP A 108 -17.30 2.24 -2.47
N SER A 109 -16.69 1.04 -2.55
CA SER A 109 -17.33 -0.23 -2.21
C SER A 109 -16.84 -0.86 -0.91
N TYR A 110 -15.81 -0.31 -0.26
CA TYR A 110 -15.30 -0.82 1.01
C TYR A 110 -14.59 0.24 1.86
N HIS A 111 -14.68 0.05 3.17
CA HIS A 111 -13.96 0.82 4.18
C HIS A 111 -13.29 -0.15 5.14
N VAL A 112 -11.98 0.00 5.29
CA VAL A 112 -11.19 -0.70 6.30
C VAL A 112 -10.62 0.33 7.27
N ASN A 113 -10.85 0.13 8.56
CA ASN A 113 -10.18 0.87 9.63
C ASN A 113 -9.43 -0.11 10.52
N ILE A 114 -8.13 0.12 10.68
CA ILE A 114 -7.21 -0.72 11.46
C ILE A 114 -6.56 0.13 12.53
N ILE A 115 -6.47 -0.39 13.76
CA ILE A 115 -5.62 0.17 14.81
C ILE A 115 -4.66 -0.91 15.30
N CYS A 116 -3.37 -0.58 15.31
CA CYS A 116 -2.27 -1.48 15.68
C CYS A 116 -1.18 -0.74 16.47
N SER A 117 -0.35 -1.46 17.22
CA SER A 117 0.81 -0.86 17.89
C SER A 117 1.98 -0.67 16.92
N GLU A 118 2.10 -1.55 15.92
CA GLU A 118 3.23 -1.59 14.98
C GLU A 118 2.76 -1.58 13.52
N ILE A 119 3.49 -0.83 12.68
CA ILE A 119 3.34 -0.80 11.22
C ILE A 119 4.71 -1.05 10.58
N PHE A 120 4.74 -1.87 9.54
CA PHE A 120 5.93 -2.06 8.70
C PHE A 120 5.58 -2.06 7.22
N LEU A 121 6.47 -1.52 6.40
CA LEU A 121 6.50 -1.80 4.97
C LEU A 121 7.38 -3.02 4.70
N GLU A 122 6.82 -4.02 4.03
CA GLU A 122 7.53 -5.25 3.64
C GLU A 122 7.39 -5.54 2.14
N ASN A 123 8.17 -6.52 1.64
CA ASN A 123 8.10 -7.05 0.27
C ASN A 123 8.14 -5.96 -0.82
N ILE A 124 8.95 -4.93 -0.59
CA ILE A 124 9.08 -3.78 -1.46
C ILE A 124 9.83 -4.19 -2.74
N LEU A 125 9.10 -4.14 -3.87
CA LEU A 125 9.60 -4.43 -5.19
C LEU A 125 9.32 -3.23 -6.10
N ALA A 126 10.38 -2.63 -6.64
CA ALA A 126 10.25 -1.67 -7.73
C ALA A 126 10.07 -2.45 -9.04
N LEU A 127 8.98 -2.18 -9.75
CA LEU A 127 8.76 -2.72 -11.08
C LEU A 127 9.07 -1.61 -12.08
N ARG A 128 10.05 -1.87 -12.95
CA ARG A 128 10.20 -1.12 -14.20
C ARG A 128 9.59 -2.00 -15.28
N ASP A 129 8.49 -1.55 -15.87
CA ASP A 129 7.89 -2.27 -16.98
C ASP A 129 8.70 -1.93 -18.24
N SER A 130 9.74 -2.71 -18.50
CA SER A 130 10.27 -2.88 -19.83
C SER A 130 10.29 -4.37 -20.07
N GLN A 131 9.52 -4.83 -21.05
CA GLN A 131 9.50 -6.21 -21.53
C GLN A 131 10.88 -6.88 -21.42
N GLN A 132 11.12 -7.65 -20.37
CA GLN A 132 11.97 -8.85 -20.35
C GLN A 132 11.60 -9.66 -19.11
N ILE A 133 10.72 -10.63 -19.35
CA ILE A 133 10.76 -11.88 -18.62
C ILE A 133 12.08 -12.56 -18.99
N GLU A 134 13.00 -12.69 -18.04
CA GLU A 134 13.93 -13.82 -17.84
C GLU A 134 14.54 -13.65 -16.43
N ARG A 135 14.12 -14.39 -15.40
CA ARG A 135 14.28 -15.82 -15.06
C ARG A 135 15.48 -16.05 -14.13
N VAL A 136 15.16 -16.46 -12.90
CA VAL A 136 15.96 -17.14 -11.86
C VAL A 136 17.08 -16.30 -11.23
#